data_AF-A0A9P6Z570-F1
#
_entry.id   AF-A0A9P6Z570-F1
#
_cell.length_a   1.000
_cell.length_b   1.000
_cell.length_c   1.000
_cell.angle_alpha   90.00
_cell.angle_beta   90.00
_cell.angle_gamma   90.00
#
_symmetry.space_group_name_H-M   'P 1'
#
loop_
_entity.id
_entity.type
_entity.pdbx_description
1 polymer ?
#
loop_
_entity_poly.entity_id
_entity_poly.type
_entity_poly.pdbx_seq_one_letter_code
_entity_poly.pdbx_strand_id
1 'polypeptide(L)'
;MLGYDNVVNDIDAKVKTKGHVELYLLTLAQGLDVHHRSVVWGITAALKKLPLTAIKDKTTIGEGELLTTYFDPILASILANPDENVLLRWANVTCDATRDKRPDATISKLTQLVFGPSLGFGEAKVAQATCDKYMLCHDLIRLAAFTKDTIDENKLYASLSFQIHGFNVTFFLTRLRHDGIFVMQEIAHMTFPRSIEELASFINMKNLKMLLKITEAFWRLCAISDNEGLIKAHARPTHPSLYCLIDATKDRRRLCSIRFES
;
A
#
# COMPACT_ATOMS: atom_id res chain seq x y z
N MET A 1 -1.69 -0.58 24.97
CA MET A 1 -2.34 -0.08 23.73
C MET A 1 -3.47 0.94 23.99
N LEU A 2 -3.77 1.34 25.24
CA LEU A 2 -4.88 2.24 25.62
C LEU A 2 -4.56 3.77 25.56
N GLY A 3 -3.47 4.18 24.91
CA GLY A 3 -2.96 5.57 25.00
C GLY A 3 -3.14 6.44 23.75
N TYR A 4 -3.55 5.88 22.61
CA TYR A 4 -3.54 6.60 21.34
C TYR A 4 -4.79 7.48 21.13
N ASP A 5 -5.96 6.95 21.49
CA ASP A 5 -7.27 7.58 21.24
C ASP A 5 -7.40 8.93 21.98
N ASN A 6 -6.88 9.04 23.21
CA ASN A 6 -6.99 10.27 24.00
C ASN A 6 -6.11 11.43 23.48
N VAL A 7 -5.00 11.14 22.80
CA VAL A 7 -3.96 12.14 22.52
C VAL A 7 -4.25 12.94 21.25
N VAL A 8 -4.83 12.31 20.21
CA VAL A 8 -5.20 13.04 18.99
C VAL A 8 -6.51 13.81 19.19
N ASN A 9 -7.42 13.31 20.03
CA ASN A 9 -8.59 14.04 20.49
C ASN A 9 -8.21 15.35 21.24
N ASP A 10 -7.10 15.35 21.99
CA ASP A 10 -6.60 16.57 22.66
C ASP A 10 -6.13 17.66 21.66
N ILE A 11 -5.69 17.29 20.44
CA ILE A 11 -5.30 18.25 19.40
C ILE A 11 -6.54 18.91 18.80
N ASP A 12 -7.58 18.12 18.53
CA ASP A 12 -8.86 18.59 18.03
C ASP A 12 -9.51 19.58 19.00
N ALA A 13 -9.42 19.29 20.29
CA ALA A 13 -9.85 20.18 21.37
C ALA A 13 -8.94 21.42 21.59
N LYS A 14 -7.87 21.59 20.78
CA LYS A 14 -6.83 22.64 20.93
C LYS A 14 -6.12 22.65 22.28
N VAL A 15 -6.17 21.55 23.02
CA VAL A 15 -5.58 21.42 24.36
C VAL A 15 -4.06 21.24 24.28
N LYS A 16 -3.57 20.62 23.19
CA LYS A 16 -2.14 20.37 22.95
C LYS A 16 -1.73 20.80 21.53
N THR A 17 -0.51 21.32 21.40
CA THR A 17 0.06 21.66 20.08
C THR A 17 0.45 20.39 19.32
N LYS A 18 0.46 20.44 17.97
CA LYS A 18 0.91 19.32 17.12
C LYS A 18 2.29 18.78 17.53
N GLY A 19 3.23 19.68 17.84
CA GLY A 19 4.59 19.30 18.25
C GLY A 19 4.63 18.55 19.59
N HIS A 20 3.74 18.88 20.54
CA HIS A 20 3.66 18.14 21.80
C HIS A 20 3.18 16.70 21.59
N VAL A 21 2.18 16.49 20.73
CA VAL A 21 1.69 15.14 20.41
C VAL A 21 2.71 14.33 19.63
N GLU A 22 3.41 14.95 18.69
CA GLU A 22 4.53 14.30 18.00
C GLU A 22 5.55 13.76 18.99
N LEU A 23 6.04 14.59 19.91
CA LEU A 23 7.02 14.16 20.92
C LEU A 23 6.48 13.01 21.76
N TYR A 24 5.22 13.08 22.19
CA TYR A 24 4.59 12.01 22.95
C TYR A 24 4.54 10.69 22.16
N LEU A 25 4.11 10.71 20.90
CA LEU A 25 4.06 9.51 20.05
C LEU A 25 5.45 8.92 19.83
N LEU A 26 6.47 9.76 19.63
CA LEU A 26 7.85 9.32 19.47
C LEU A 26 8.42 8.72 20.77
N THR A 27 8.07 9.27 21.94
CA THR A 27 8.45 8.66 23.23
C THR A 27 7.76 7.31 23.44
N LEU A 28 6.47 7.22 23.12
CA LEU A 28 5.71 5.97 23.23
C LEU A 28 6.30 4.87 22.34
N ALA A 29 6.79 5.22 21.16
CA ALA A 29 7.40 4.32 20.18
C ALA A 29 8.69 3.63 20.67
N GLN A 30 9.36 4.16 21.71
CA GLN A 30 10.63 3.60 22.22
C GLN A 30 10.49 2.19 22.81
N GLY A 31 9.37 1.91 23.47
CA GLY A 31 9.11 0.62 24.12
C GLY A 31 8.44 -0.43 23.23
N LEU A 32 8.18 -0.11 21.97
CA LEU A 32 7.45 -0.97 21.03
C LEU A 32 8.41 -1.80 20.17
N ASP A 33 7.98 -2.99 19.74
CA ASP A 33 8.67 -3.73 18.68
C ASP A 33 8.61 -2.97 17.35
N VAL A 34 9.41 -3.45 16.38
CA VAL A 34 9.62 -2.76 15.10
C VAL A 34 8.32 -2.52 14.32
N HIS A 35 7.35 -3.45 14.36
CA HIS A 35 6.11 -3.34 13.62
C HIS A 35 5.11 -2.39 14.28
N HIS A 36 4.98 -2.46 15.60
CA HIS A 36 4.17 -1.48 16.33
C HIS A 36 4.76 -0.07 16.21
N ARG A 37 6.09 0.03 16.28
CA ARG A 37 6.83 1.29 16.12
C ARG A 37 6.60 1.92 14.75
N SER A 38 6.63 1.12 13.68
CA SER A 38 6.43 1.61 12.31
C SER A 38 5.03 2.20 12.10
N VAL A 39 4.00 1.59 12.70
CA VAL A 39 2.63 2.15 12.69
C VAL A 39 2.57 3.50 13.40
N VAL A 40 3.21 3.64 14.57
CA VAL A 40 3.25 4.92 15.32
C VAL A 40 3.99 6.00 14.52
N TRP A 41 5.10 5.64 13.88
CA TRP A 41 5.83 6.57 13.01
C TRP A 41 4.99 7.01 11.81
N GLY A 42 4.22 6.11 11.20
CA GLY A 42 3.30 6.45 10.12
C GLY A 42 2.22 7.45 10.55
N ILE A 43 1.62 7.23 11.72
CA ILE A 43 0.66 8.17 12.31
C ILE A 43 1.30 9.53 12.59
N THR A 44 2.52 9.53 13.14
CA THR A 44 3.28 10.75 13.43
C THR A 44 3.62 11.51 12.16
N ALA A 45 3.97 10.81 11.09
CA ALA A 45 4.22 11.42 9.78
C ALA A 45 2.93 12.01 9.18
N ALA A 46 1.80 11.30 9.29
CA ALA A 46 0.49 11.80 8.86
C ALA A 46 0.09 13.07 9.61
N LEU A 47 0.33 13.14 10.93
CA LEU A 47 0.07 14.32 11.76
C LEU A 47 0.76 15.60 11.23
N LYS A 48 1.96 15.44 10.65
CA LYS A 48 2.75 16.54 10.08
C LYS A 48 2.24 16.99 8.70
N LYS A 49 1.71 16.07 7.91
CA LYS A 49 1.35 16.30 6.51
C LYS A 49 -0.12 16.68 6.32
N LEU A 50 -1.02 16.10 7.12
CA LEU A 50 -2.46 16.28 6.95
C LEU A 50 -2.91 17.72 7.29
N PRO A 51 -3.86 18.27 6.52
CA PRO A 51 -4.49 19.54 6.85
C PRO A 51 -5.28 19.39 8.16
N LEU A 52 -5.49 20.50 8.88
CA LEU A 52 -6.26 20.48 10.14
C LEU A 52 -7.68 19.95 9.93
N THR A 53 -8.36 20.48 8.92
CA THR A 53 -9.74 20.15 8.54
C THR A 53 -9.76 19.58 7.13
N ALA A 54 -10.68 18.66 6.84
CA ALA A 54 -10.76 18.00 5.55
C ALA A 54 -11.15 18.98 4.43
N ILE A 55 -10.45 18.90 3.29
CA ILE A 55 -10.81 19.67 2.08
C ILE A 55 -12.17 19.17 1.59
N LYS A 56 -13.16 20.07 1.51
CA LYS A 56 -14.54 19.73 1.14
C LYS A 56 -14.66 19.28 -0.30
N ASP A 57 -14.05 20.03 -1.21
CA ASP A 57 -14.05 19.70 -2.63
C ASP A 57 -12.95 18.68 -2.91
N LYS A 58 -13.34 17.41 -3.04
CA LYS A 58 -12.39 16.31 -3.33
C LYS A 58 -11.82 16.40 -4.75
N THR A 59 -12.45 17.16 -5.66
CA THR A 59 -12.04 17.22 -7.06
C THR A 59 -10.81 18.09 -7.30
N THR A 60 -10.44 18.92 -6.31
CA THR A 60 -9.24 19.76 -6.36
C THR A 60 -7.98 19.02 -5.95
N ILE A 61 -8.10 17.84 -5.32
CA ILE A 61 -6.97 17.03 -4.87
C ILE A 61 -6.45 16.21 -6.05
N GLY A 62 -5.28 16.57 -6.55
CA GLY A 62 -4.59 15.82 -7.60
C GLY A 62 -4.04 14.47 -7.10
N GLU A 63 -3.75 13.56 -8.02
CA GLU A 63 -3.22 12.22 -7.67
C GLU A 63 -1.90 12.30 -6.89
N GLY A 64 -0.95 13.15 -7.32
CA GLY A 64 0.31 13.32 -6.60
C GLY A 64 0.13 13.87 -5.17
N GLU A 65 -0.84 14.76 -4.96
CA GLU A 65 -1.19 15.27 -3.63
C GLU A 65 -1.86 14.19 -2.79
N LEU A 66 -2.81 13.44 -3.38
CA LEU A 66 -3.47 12.31 -2.75
C LEU A 66 -2.43 11.32 -2.20
N LEU A 67 -1.45 10.97 -3.02
CA LEU A 67 -0.39 10.03 -2.66
C LEU A 67 0.54 10.59 -1.59
N THR A 68 1.18 11.73 -1.85
CA THR A 68 2.28 12.24 -1.01
C THR A 68 1.83 12.86 0.31
N THR A 69 0.60 13.37 0.38
CA THR A 69 0.07 14.00 1.60
C THR A 69 -0.69 13.02 2.46
N TYR A 70 -1.49 12.13 1.88
CA TYR A 70 -2.46 11.33 2.63
C TYR A 70 -2.01 9.88 2.81
N PHE A 71 -1.45 9.24 1.79
CA PHE A 71 -1.10 7.81 1.85
C PHE A 71 0.36 7.55 2.23
N ASP A 72 1.30 8.20 1.54
CA ASP A 72 2.74 8.00 1.71
C ASP A 72 3.20 8.05 3.17
N PRO A 73 2.75 9.00 4.02
CA PRO A 73 3.24 9.08 5.39
C PRO A 73 3.06 7.77 6.18
N ILE A 74 1.92 7.10 6.01
CA ILE A 74 1.63 5.82 6.68
C ILE A 74 2.22 4.66 5.88
N LEU A 75 2.03 4.62 4.56
CA LEU A 75 2.47 3.49 3.72
C LEU A 75 3.99 3.32 3.73
N ALA A 76 4.75 4.41 3.59
CA ALA A 76 6.21 4.36 3.62
C ALA A 76 6.72 3.89 4.98
N SER A 77 6.00 4.20 6.07
CA SER A 77 6.40 3.75 7.40
C SER A 77 6.16 2.26 7.60
N ILE A 78 5.05 1.70 7.12
CA ILE A 78 4.68 0.31 7.39
C ILE A 78 5.21 -0.69 6.35
N LEU A 79 5.54 -0.24 5.13
CA LEU A 79 5.97 -1.07 3.99
C LEU A 79 7.41 -0.81 3.53
N ALA A 80 8.13 0.10 4.18
CA ALA A 80 9.53 0.38 3.86
C ALA A 80 10.34 0.61 5.14
N ASN A 81 11.62 0.30 5.05
CA ASN A 81 12.60 0.61 6.08
C ASN A 81 13.96 0.76 5.38
N PRO A 82 14.47 2.00 5.26
CA PRO A 82 15.78 2.25 4.66
C PRO A 82 16.92 1.50 5.36
N ASP A 83 16.82 1.26 6.67
CA ASP A 83 17.83 0.50 7.42
C ASP A 83 17.88 -0.98 7.00
N GLU A 84 16.74 -1.52 6.55
CA GLU A 84 16.62 -2.87 5.97
C GLU A 84 16.80 -2.86 4.44
N ASN A 85 17.22 -1.72 3.88
CA ASN A 85 17.35 -1.50 2.44
C ASN A 85 16.04 -1.71 1.67
N VAL A 86 14.87 -1.50 2.25
CA VAL A 86 13.57 -1.61 1.55
C VAL A 86 12.95 -0.23 1.40
N LEU A 87 12.62 0.14 0.16
CA LEU A 87 12.08 1.46 -0.18
C LEU A 87 10.73 1.36 -0.91
N LEU A 88 9.78 2.21 -0.53
CA LEU A 88 8.55 2.50 -1.27
C LEU A 88 8.81 3.71 -2.18
N ARG A 89 8.42 3.63 -3.46
CA ARG A 89 8.60 4.70 -4.45
C ARG A 89 7.35 4.94 -5.27
N TRP A 90 6.94 6.21 -5.37
CA TRP A 90 5.90 6.70 -6.29
C TRP A 90 6.52 7.20 -7.59
N ALA A 91 7.15 6.30 -8.34
CA ALA A 91 8.03 6.70 -9.42
C ALA A 91 7.40 6.57 -10.81
N ASN A 92 6.32 5.79 -10.97
CA ASN A 92 5.75 5.46 -12.28
C ASN A 92 6.86 5.07 -13.29
N VAL A 93 7.77 4.20 -12.85
CA VAL A 93 8.89 3.67 -13.65
C VAL A 93 8.72 2.17 -13.83
N THR A 94 9.34 1.64 -14.88
CA THR A 94 9.49 0.19 -15.03
C THR A 94 10.41 -0.34 -13.94
N CYS A 95 10.14 -1.54 -13.45
CA CYS A 95 10.99 -2.26 -12.52
C CYS A 95 11.12 -3.72 -12.94
N ASP A 96 11.87 -4.49 -12.17
CA ASP A 96 11.93 -5.94 -12.34
C ASP A 96 10.50 -6.51 -12.31
N ALA A 97 10.26 -7.53 -13.15
CA ALA A 97 8.97 -8.17 -13.32
C ALA A 97 7.79 -7.35 -13.89
N THR A 98 7.95 -6.05 -14.18
CA THR A 98 6.86 -5.27 -14.79
C THR A 98 6.97 -5.12 -16.32
N ARG A 99 8.06 -5.64 -16.92
CA ARG A 99 8.37 -5.51 -18.35
C ARG A 99 8.38 -4.03 -18.79
N ASP A 100 7.52 -3.68 -19.75
CA ASP A 100 7.32 -2.34 -20.29
C ASP A 100 6.30 -1.52 -19.49
N LYS A 101 5.64 -2.13 -18.50
CA LYS A 101 4.57 -1.50 -17.71
C LYS A 101 5.13 -0.88 -16.45
N ARG A 102 4.44 0.16 -15.99
CA ARG A 102 4.87 1.02 -14.90
C ARG A 102 3.75 1.07 -13.87
N PRO A 103 3.93 0.46 -12.68
CA PRO A 103 3.01 0.66 -11.57
C PRO A 103 3.19 2.07 -10.99
N ASP A 104 2.13 2.62 -10.42
CA ASP A 104 2.20 3.93 -9.76
C ASP A 104 3.16 3.89 -8.56
N ALA A 105 3.16 2.78 -7.82
CA ALA A 105 4.08 2.53 -6.71
C ALA A 105 4.86 1.22 -6.85
N THR A 106 6.10 1.21 -6.36
CA THR A 106 6.91 -0.02 -6.22
C THR A 106 7.58 -0.05 -4.86
N ILE A 107 7.53 -1.21 -4.21
CA ILE A 107 8.32 -1.51 -3.01
C ILE A 107 9.48 -2.40 -3.47
N SER A 108 10.72 -1.99 -3.29
CA SER A 108 11.89 -2.75 -3.76
C SER A 108 12.98 -2.80 -2.70
N LYS A 109 13.77 -3.87 -2.73
CA LYS A 109 15.00 -3.99 -1.95
C LYS A 109 16.16 -3.32 -2.70
N LEU A 110 16.98 -2.53 -2.02
CA LEU A 110 18.27 -2.08 -2.52
C LEU A 110 19.31 -3.20 -2.33
N THR A 111 20.00 -3.53 -3.41
CA THR A 111 21.10 -4.49 -3.42
C THR A 111 22.29 -3.81 -4.08
N GLN A 112 23.42 -3.71 -3.39
CA GLN A 112 24.63 -3.04 -3.92
C GLN A 112 24.37 -1.62 -4.45
N LEU A 113 23.59 -0.83 -3.71
CA LEU A 113 23.21 0.55 -4.06
C LEU A 113 22.38 0.71 -5.35
N VAL A 114 21.86 -0.39 -5.91
CA VAL A 114 20.90 -0.37 -7.02
C VAL A 114 19.58 -1.01 -6.61
N PHE A 115 18.50 -0.67 -7.30
CA PHE A 115 17.22 -1.32 -7.09
C PHE A 115 17.30 -2.79 -7.53
N GLY A 116 17.16 -3.68 -6.56
CA GLY A 116 17.06 -5.11 -6.74
C GLY A 116 15.59 -5.56 -6.77
N PRO A 117 15.27 -6.75 -6.25
CA PRO A 117 13.94 -7.34 -6.31
C PRO A 117 12.83 -6.41 -5.81
N SER A 118 11.78 -6.29 -6.60
CA SER A 118 10.51 -5.72 -6.17
C SER A 118 9.79 -6.72 -5.26
N LEU A 119 9.24 -6.22 -4.17
CA LEU A 119 8.52 -6.97 -3.15
C LEU A 119 7.01 -6.75 -3.27
N GLY A 120 6.61 -5.64 -3.89
CA GLY A 120 5.21 -5.28 -4.04
C GLY A 120 4.97 -4.04 -4.87
N PHE A 121 3.69 -3.79 -5.18
CA PHE A 121 3.27 -2.76 -6.14
C PHE A 121 2.01 -2.03 -5.69
N GLY A 122 1.84 -0.80 -6.17
CA GLY A 122 0.64 0.01 -5.94
C GLY A 122 0.09 0.61 -7.22
N GLU A 123 -1.23 0.73 -7.29
CA GLU A 123 -1.97 1.52 -8.29
C GLU A 123 -2.87 2.50 -7.56
N ALA A 124 -2.96 3.74 -8.02
CA ALA A 124 -3.71 4.80 -7.36
C ALA A 124 -4.55 5.61 -8.33
N LYS A 125 -5.78 5.93 -7.92
CA LYS A 125 -6.68 6.79 -8.70
C LYS A 125 -7.43 7.73 -7.77
N VAL A 126 -7.56 8.99 -8.18
CA VAL A 126 -8.46 9.94 -7.52
C VAL A 126 -9.91 9.50 -7.68
N ALA A 127 -10.75 9.77 -6.67
CA ALA A 127 -12.18 9.51 -6.79
C ALA A 127 -12.81 10.50 -7.78
N GLN A 128 -13.52 9.99 -8.79
CA GLN A 128 -14.20 10.79 -9.80
C GLN A 128 -15.73 10.77 -9.61
N ALA A 129 -16.42 11.77 -10.14
CA ALA A 129 -17.89 11.89 -10.04
C ALA A 129 -18.62 10.66 -10.61
N THR A 130 -18.05 10.03 -11.63
CA THR A 130 -18.47 8.72 -12.14
C THR A 130 -17.33 7.73 -11.91
N CYS A 131 -17.58 6.70 -11.08
CA CYS A 131 -16.62 5.63 -10.84
C CYS A 131 -16.44 4.81 -12.13
N ASP A 132 -15.27 4.92 -12.75
CA ASP A 132 -14.87 4.05 -13.86
C ASP A 132 -14.44 2.68 -13.32
N LYS A 133 -15.44 1.82 -13.09
CA LYS A 133 -15.21 0.45 -12.60
C LYS A 133 -14.28 -0.34 -13.52
N TYR A 134 -14.30 -0.06 -14.82
CA TYR A 134 -13.41 -0.74 -15.76
C TYR A 134 -11.94 -0.40 -15.44
N MET A 135 -11.62 0.86 -15.20
CA MET A 135 -10.26 1.28 -14.84
C MET A 135 -9.80 0.65 -13.51
N LEU A 136 -10.67 0.60 -12.50
CA LEU A 136 -10.34 -0.08 -11.24
C LEU A 136 -10.11 -1.58 -11.44
N CYS A 137 -10.92 -2.24 -12.26
CA CYS A 137 -10.70 -3.65 -12.61
C CYS A 137 -9.39 -3.87 -13.36
N HIS A 138 -9.10 -2.99 -14.32
CA HIS A 138 -7.88 -3.03 -15.10
C HIS A 138 -6.64 -2.90 -14.21
N ASP A 139 -6.64 -1.94 -13.28
CA ASP A 139 -5.55 -1.73 -12.34
C ASP A 139 -5.41 -2.92 -11.36
N LEU A 140 -6.52 -3.55 -10.96
CA LEU A 140 -6.47 -4.77 -10.13
C LEU A 140 -5.83 -5.95 -10.88
N ILE A 141 -6.17 -6.14 -12.16
CA ILE A 141 -5.55 -7.19 -12.99
C ILE A 141 -4.06 -6.90 -13.21
N ARG A 142 -3.68 -5.63 -13.35
CA ARG A 142 -2.26 -5.20 -13.41
C ARG A 142 -1.51 -5.59 -12.16
N LEU A 143 -2.04 -5.26 -10.98
CA LEU A 143 -1.45 -5.65 -9.70
C LEU A 143 -1.31 -7.17 -9.57
N ALA A 144 -2.31 -7.94 -10.02
CA ALA A 144 -2.22 -9.41 -10.03
C ALA A 144 -1.09 -9.90 -10.94
N ALA A 145 -0.94 -9.33 -12.13
CA ALA A 145 0.14 -9.68 -13.05
C ALA A 145 1.51 -9.31 -12.47
N PHE A 146 1.69 -8.08 -11.97
CA PHE A 146 2.97 -7.63 -11.40
C PHE A 146 3.39 -8.46 -10.19
N THR A 147 2.47 -8.69 -9.24
CA THR A 147 2.78 -9.49 -8.03
C THR A 147 3.09 -10.94 -8.37
N LYS A 148 2.40 -11.52 -9.34
CA LYS A 148 2.70 -12.88 -9.82
C LYS A 148 4.05 -12.95 -10.54
N ASP A 149 4.33 -12.00 -11.43
CA ASP A 149 5.59 -11.99 -12.19
C ASP A 149 6.79 -11.76 -11.26
N THR A 150 6.67 -10.91 -10.25
CA THR A 150 7.77 -10.68 -9.30
C THR A 150 8.03 -11.88 -8.40
N ILE A 151 6.99 -12.64 -8.02
CA ILE A 151 7.15 -13.92 -7.32
C ILE A 151 7.95 -14.89 -8.20
N ASP A 152 7.62 -14.97 -9.47
CA ASP A 152 8.29 -15.87 -10.41
C ASP A 152 9.74 -15.46 -10.67
N GLU A 153 10.00 -14.19 -10.92
CA GLU A 153 11.34 -13.70 -11.26
C GLU A 153 12.26 -13.74 -10.04
N ASN A 154 11.79 -13.26 -8.89
CA ASN A 154 12.61 -13.09 -7.68
C ASN A 154 12.48 -14.24 -6.68
N LYS A 155 11.69 -15.28 -7.00
CA LYS A 155 11.47 -16.47 -6.16
C LYS A 155 10.93 -16.13 -4.77
N LEU A 156 10.03 -15.16 -4.70
CA LEU A 156 9.45 -14.72 -3.44
C LEU A 156 8.45 -15.73 -2.88
N TYR A 157 8.31 -15.78 -1.57
CA TYR A 157 7.24 -16.53 -0.91
C TYR A 157 5.86 -15.86 -1.14
N ALA A 158 5.82 -14.54 -1.11
CA ALA A 158 4.64 -13.73 -1.39
C ALA A 158 5.03 -12.37 -1.97
N SER A 159 4.06 -11.68 -2.56
CA SER A 159 4.18 -10.27 -2.94
C SER A 159 2.94 -9.50 -2.49
N LEU A 160 3.14 -8.30 -1.94
CA LEU A 160 2.06 -7.43 -1.49
C LEU A 160 1.67 -6.48 -2.62
N SER A 161 0.39 -6.21 -2.78
CA SER A 161 -0.08 -5.08 -3.57
C SER A 161 -1.12 -4.25 -2.84
N PHE A 162 -1.30 -3.01 -3.29
CA PHE A 162 -2.37 -2.16 -2.80
C PHE A 162 -3.00 -1.35 -3.94
N GLN A 163 -4.31 -1.13 -3.84
CA GLN A 163 -5.07 -0.30 -4.77
C GLN A 163 -5.71 0.85 -4.02
N ILE A 164 -5.44 2.08 -4.44
CA ILE A 164 -6.00 3.30 -3.87
C ILE A 164 -7.07 3.86 -4.80
N HIS A 165 -8.24 4.15 -4.25
CA HIS A 165 -9.32 4.87 -4.95
C HIS A 165 -9.90 5.95 -4.05
N GLY A 166 -9.59 7.22 -4.37
CA GLY A 166 -9.83 8.33 -3.46
C GLY A 166 -9.09 8.10 -2.14
N PHE A 167 -9.80 8.15 -1.02
CA PHE A 167 -9.23 7.91 0.31
C PHE A 167 -9.34 6.45 0.78
N ASN A 168 -9.84 5.55 -0.07
CA ASN A 168 -9.90 4.13 0.25
C ASN A 168 -8.66 3.42 -0.28
N VAL A 169 -8.15 2.48 0.51
CA VAL A 169 -7.08 1.57 0.10
C VAL A 169 -7.45 0.12 0.43
N THR A 170 -7.23 -0.76 -0.54
CA THR A 170 -7.35 -2.20 -0.38
C THR A 170 -5.97 -2.83 -0.55
N PHE A 171 -5.59 -3.71 0.38
CA PHE A 171 -4.32 -4.43 0.36
C PHE A 171 -4.56 -5.89 0.00
N PHE A 172 -3.72 -6.41 -0.87
CA PHE A 172 -3.74 -7.80 -1.32
C PHE A 172 -2.40 -8.47 -1.07
N LEU A 173 -2.44 -9.78 -0.82
CA LEU A 173 -1.26 -10.63 -0.76
C LEU A 173 -1.37 -11.73 -1.80
N THR A 174 -0.42 -11.76 -2.72
CA THR A 174 -0.32 -12.77 -3.78
C THR A 174 0.67 -13.85 -3.39
N ARG A 175 0.30 -15.12 -3.59
CA ARG A 175 1.15 -16.30 -3.35
C ARG A 175 0.91 -17.40 -4.38
N LEU A 176 1.97 -18.12 -4.71
CA LEU A 176 1.88 -19.41 -5.41
C LEU A 176 1.41 -20.49 -4.42
N ARG A 177 0.27 -21.12 -4.67
CA ARG A 177 -0.34 -22.11 -3.75
C ARG A 177 -0.26 -23.53 -4.27
N HIS A 178 -0.19 -23.70 -5.58
CA HIS A 178 0.00 -24.97 -6.27
C HIS A 178 0.66 -24.70 -7.62
N ASP A 179 1.12 -25.74 -8.31
CA ASP A 179 1.57 -25.68 -9.71
C ASP A 179 0.65 -24.80 -10.59
N GLY A 180 1.18 -23.66 -11.04
CA GLY A 180 0.50 -22.67 -11.88
C GLY A 180 -0.63 -21.88 -11.21
N ILE A 181 -0.95 -22.14 -9.93
CA ILE A 181 -2.09 -21.52 -9.24
C ILE A 181 -1.61 -20.46 -8.26
N PHE A 182 -1.82 -19.20 -8.64
CA PHE A 182 -1.61 -18.04 -7.78
C PHE A 182 -2.91 -17.60 -7.14
N VAL A 183 -2.84 -17.23 -5.86
CA VAL A 183 -3.96 -16.65 -5.13
C VAL A 183 -3.56 -15.25 -4.69
N MET A 184 -4.29 -14.25 -5.18
CA MET A 184 -4.26 -12.88 -4.69
C MET A 184 -5.43 -12.69 -3.72
N GLN A 185 -5.13 -12.56 -2.44
CA GLN A 185 -6.12 -12.47 -1.37
C GLN A 185 -6.17 -11.04 -0.82
N GLU A 186 -7.37 -10.45 -0.71
CA GLU A 186 -7.56 -9.23 0.06
C GLU A 186 -7.28 -9.49 1.55
N ILE A 187 -6.38 -8.73 2.15
CA ILE A 187 -5.99 -8.88 3.56
C ILE A 187 -6.49 -7.74 4.45
N ALA A 188 -6.79 -6.58 3.86
CA ALA A 188 -7.32 -5.41 4.54
C ALA A 188 -7.93 -4.40 3.56
N HIS A 189 -8.95 -3.68 4.04
CA HIS A 189 -9.53 -2.53 3.37
C HIS A 189 -9.77 -1.42 4.41
N MET A 190 -9.40 -0.18 4.09
CA MET A 190 -9.57 0.94 4.99
C MET A 190 -9.69 2.29 4.27
N THR A 191 -10.38 3.22 4.93
CA THR A 191 -10.43 4.63 4.53
C THR A 191 -9.40 5.41 5.33
N PHE A 192 -8.46 6.05 4.63
CA PHE A 192 -7.44 6.90 5.23
C PHE A 192 -8.02 8.27 5.63
N PRO A 193 -7.48 8.90 6.68
CA PRO A 193 -7.96 10.18 7.18
C PRO A 193 -7.60 11.31 6.22
N ARG A 194 -8.53 12.25 6.03
CA ARG A 194 -8.34 13.43 5.17
C ARG A 194 -7.81 14.64 5.91
N SER A 195 -7.72 14.57 7.24
CA SER A 195 -7.34 15.68 8.09
C SER A 195 -6.89 15.20 9.46
N ILE A 196 -6.41 16.11 10.30
CA ILE A 196 -6.07 15.83 11.71
C ILE A 196 -7.32 15.46 12.52
N GLU A 197 -8.45 16.14 12.28
CA GLU A 197 -9.75 15.79 12.89
C GLU A 197 -10.13 14.34 12.58
N GLU A 198 -10.00 13.93 11.32
CA GLU A 198 -10.30 12.55 10.91
C GLU A 198 -9.24 11.55 11.35
N LEU A 199 -7.98 12.00 11.49
CA LEU A 199 -6.89 11.17 11.99
C LEU A 199 -7.17 10.70 13.43
N ALA A 200 -7.79 11.55 14.25
CA ALA A 200 -8.19 11.19 15.61
C ALA A 200 -9.14 9.97 15.61
N SER A 201 -10.14 10.00 14.73
CA SER A 201 -11.09 8.89 14.56
C SER A 201 -10.47 7.67 13.87
N PHE A 202 -9.51 7.90 12.97
CA PHE A 202 -8.79 6.83 12.29
C PHE A 202 -7.92 6.02 13.26
N ILE A 203 -7.36 6.66 14.28
CA ILE A 203 -6.57 6.01 15.32
C ILE A 203 -7.53 5.33 16.30
N ASN A 204 -7.94 4.13 15.93
CA ASN A 204 -8.74 3.26 16.77
C ASN A 204 -8.19 1.83 16.71
N MET A 205 -8.60 0.99 17.65
CA MET A 205 -8.12 -0.39 17.77
C MET A 205 -8.30 -1.22 16.49
N LYS A 206 -9.36 -0.99 15.70
CA LYS A 206 -9.63 -1.72 14.45
C LYS A 206 -8.59 -1.36 13.39
N ASN A 207 -8.37 -0.08 13.13
CA ASN A 207 -7.44 0.39 12.12
C ASN A 207 -5.98 0.11 12.51
N LEU A 208 -5.62 0.31 13.78
CA LEU A 208 -4.28 0.00 14.29
C LEU A 208 -3.95 -1.49 14.12
N LYS A 209 -4.89 -2.39 14.46
CA LYS A 209 -4.71 -3.84 14.23
C LYS A 209 -4.60 -4.19 12.75
N MET A 210 -5.34 -3.51 11.87
CA MET A 210 -5.23 -3.75 10.43
C MET A 210 -3.87 -3.29 9.89
N LEU A 211 -3.39 -2.10 10.26
CA LEU A 211 -2.05 -1.61 9.88
C LEU A 211 -0.97 -2.56 10.39
N LEU A 212 -1.09 -3.03 11.63
CA LEU A 212 -0.16 -4.01 12.21
C LEU A 212 -0.17 -5.33 11.40
N LYS A 213 -1.35 -5.86 11.09
CA LYS A 213 -1.49 -7.08 10.27
C LYS A 213 -0.84 -6.90 8.90
N ILE A 214 -1.00 -5.74 8.26
CA ILE A 214 -0.41 -5.44 6.95
C ILE A 214 1.13 -5.43 7.05
N THR A 215 1.69 -4.70 8.02
CA THR A 215 3.15 -4.60 8.16
C THR A 215 3.77 -5.97 8.51
N GLU A 216 3.16 -6.71 9.45
CA GLU A 216 3.64 -8.05 9.81
C GLU A 216 3.54 -9.02 8.63
N ALA A 217 2.45 -8.98 7.85
CA ALA A 217 2.32 -9.81 6.67
C ALA A 217 3.37 -9.46 5.61
N PHE A 218 3.60 -8.18 5.36
CA PHE A 218 4.61 -7.72 4.41
C PHE A 218 6.01 -8.18 4.81
N TRP A 219 6.48 -7.79 6.00
CA TRP A 219 7.85 -8.08 6.43
C TRP A 219 8.13 -9.56 6.64
N ARG A 220 7.12 -10.35 7.03
CA ARG A 220 7.29 -11.79 7.24
C ARG A 220 7.17 -12.61 5.96
N LEU A 221 6.34 -12.19 5.00
CA LEU A 221 5.96 -13.02 3.84
C LEU A 221 6.54 -12.54 2.52
N CYS A 222 6.80 -11.24 2.36
CA CYS A 222 7.33 -10.66 1.12
C CYS A 222 8.86 -10.70 1.10
N ALA A 223 9.39 -11.91 1.20
CA ALA A 223 10.81 -12.22 1.15
C ALA A 223 11.09 -13.37 0.18
N ILE A 224 12.37 -13.61 -0.12
CA ILE A 224 12.80 -14.79 -0.89
C ILE A 224 12.28 -16.04 -0.19
N SER A 225 11.73 -16.98 -0.96
CA SER A 225 11.20 -18.23 -0.44
C SER A 225 12.32 -19.14 0.07
N ASP A 226 12.17 -19.70 1.26
CA ASP A 226 13.05 -20.76 1.80
C ASP A 226 13.11 -22.00 0.88
N ASN A 227 12.10 -22.16 0.01
CA ASN A 227 12.05 -23.23 -0.98
C ASN A 227 11.94 -22.63 -2.40
N GLU A 228 12.99 -21.97 -2.85
CA GLU A 228 13.09 -21.46 -4.22
C GLU A 228 12.88 -22.55 -5.28
N GLY A 229 13.31 -23.79 -5.00
CA GLY A 229 13.16 -24.93 -5.91
C GLY A 229 11.69 -25.23 -6.21
N LEU A 230 10.83 -25.17 -5.20
CA LEU A 230 9.39 -25.31 -5.36
C LEU A 230 8.80 -24.16 -6.18
N ILE A 231 9.21 -22.91 -5.91
CA ILE A 231 8.75 -21.78 -6.72
C ILE A 231 9.16 -21.98 -8.19
N LYS A 232 10.41 -22.38 -8.45
CA LYS A 232 10.89 -22.67 -9.82
C LYS A 232 10.11 -23.80 -10.49
N ALA A 233 9.76 -24.86 -9.76
CA ALA A 233 9.03 -26.01 -10.29
C ALA A 233 7.56 -25.71 -10.60
N HIS A 234 6.91 -24.88 -9.77
CA HIS A 234 5.47 -24.62 -9.83
C HIS A 234 5.11 -23.28 -10.49
N ALA A 235 6.08 -22.36 -10.66
CA ALA A 235 5.88 -21.13 -11.41
C ALA A 235 5.52 -21.44 -12.86
N ARG A 236 4.61 -20.64 -13.42
CA ARG A 236 4.20 -20.76 -14.83
C ARG A 236 4.23 -19.37 -15.47
N PRO A 237 4.76 -19.22 -16.69
CA PRO A 237 4.76 -17.95 -17.39
C PRO A 237 3.36 -17.35 -17.46
N THR A 238 3.26 -16.04 -17.28
CA THR A 238 1.99 -15.33 -17.47
C THR A 238 1.57 -15.44 -18.93
N HIS A 239 0.35 -15.89 -19.16
CA HIS A 239 -0.17 -16.06 -20.52
C HIS A 239 -0.21 -14.71 -21.25
N PRO A 240 0.25 -14.61 -22.52
CA PRO A 240 0.30 -13.36 -23.27
C PRO A 240 -1.02 -12.57 -23.32
N SER A 241 -2.16 -13.28 -23.33
CA SER A 241 -3.48 -12.64 -23.31
C SER A 241 -3.71 -11.76 -22.08
N LEU A 242 -3.11 -12.08 -20.93
CA LEU A 242 -3.24 -11.25 -19.73
C LEU A 242 -2.57 -9.90 -19.94
N TYR A 243 -1.36 -9.89 -20.54
CA TYR A 243 -0.68 -8.64 -20.90
C TYR A 243 -1.46 -7.82 -21.91
N CYS A 244 -2.13 -8.47 -22.88
CA CYS A 244 -3.03 -7.77 -23.78
C CYS A 244 -4.22 -7.15 -23.04
N LEU A 245 -4.77 -7.80 -22.01
CA LEU A 245 -5.90 -7.29 -21.22
C LEU A 245 -5.54 -6.06 -20.38
N ILE A 246 -4.28 -5.96 -19.95
CA ILE A 246 -3.76 -4.84 -19.14
C ILE A 246 -2.99 -3.79 -19.95
N ASP A 247 -3.15 -3.83 -21.28
CA ASP A 247 -2.56 -2.85 -22.19
C ASP A 247 -3.37 -1.55 -22.15
N ALA A 248 -2.67 -0.42 -22.07
CA ALA A 248 -3.26 0.91 -21.99
C ALA A 248 -4.11 1.28 -23.22
N THR A 249 -3.95 0.57 -24.35
CA THR A 249 -4.70 0.76 -25.60
C THR A 249 -6.09 0.11 -25.60
N LYS A 250 -6.46 -0.67 -24.56
CA LYS A 250 -7.77 -1.32 -24.47
C LYS A 250 -8.92 -0.33 -24.20
N ASP A 251 -10.05 -0.55 -24.87
CA ASP A 251 -11.26 0.26 -24.73
C ASP A 251 -11.85 0.20 -23.32
N ARG A 252 -11.99 1.38 -22.70
CA ARG A 252 -12.53 1.60 -21.35
C ARG A 252 -14.04 1.43 -21.25
N ARG A 253 -14.76 1.31 -22.37
CA ARG A 253 -16.23 1.17 -22.41
C ARG A 253 -16.73 -0.25 -22.17
N ARG A 254 -15.85 -1.21 -21.92
CA ARG A 254 -16.25 -2.60 -21.65
C ARG A 254 -16.85 -2.73 -20.26
N LEU A 255 -17.97 -3.47 -20.16
CA LEU A 255 -18.60 -3.78 -18.88
C LEU A 255 -17.64 -4.60 -18.01
N CYS A 256 -17.30 -4.11 -16.81
CA CYS A 256 -16.63 -4.89 -15.79
C CYS A 256 -17.64 -5.53 -14.83
N SER A 257 -17.55 -6.86 -14.67
CA SER A 257 -18.42 -7.64 -13.78
C SER A 257 -17.97 -7.62 -12.31
N ILE A 258 -16.74 -7.13 -12.02
CA ILE A 258 -16.22 -7.02 -10.66
C ILE A 258 -16.88 -5.83 -9.98
N ARG A 259 -17.46 -6.08 -8.80
CA ARG A 259 -18.09 -5.04 -7.98
C ARG A 259 -17.06 -4.54 -6.98
N PHE A 260 -16.71 -3.27 -7.09
CA PHE A 260 -16.09 -2.52 -6.00
C PHE A 260 -17.20 -1.97 -5.12
N GLU A 261 -17.19 -2.31 -3.83
CA GLU A 261 -18.05 -1.66 -2.85
C GLU A 261 -17.51 -0.25 -2.60
N SER A 262 -18.39 0.73 -2.72
CA SER A 262 -18.11 2.16 -2.51
C SER A 262 -18.49 2.59 -1.10
#